data_AF-A0A2E8UC51-F1
#
_entry.id   AF-A0A2E8UC51-F1
#
_cell.length_a   1.000
_cell.length_b   1.000
_cell.length_c   1.000
_cell.angle_alpha   90.00
_cell.angle_beta   90.00
_cell.angle_gamma   90.00
#
_symmetry.space_group_name_H-M   'P 1'
#
loop_
_entity.id
_entity.type
_entity.pdbx_description
1 polymer ?
#
loop_
_entity_poly.entity_id
_entity_poly.type
_entity_poly.pdbx_seq_one_letter_code
_entity_poly.pdbx_strand_id
1 'polypeptide(L)'
;MGYVTNIVLPIALAFIMFSLGLGLTVKDFTRLVYQPKDFTVGLFMQIIILPLVGLGLVMIWPLQPEIALGVMIIAAAPGGVTSNLLTSYGRGDVALSISLTAIVSLLSVITIPAIVVYSYQHLIGNSQLGEVSIGGLALKVFMIVTIPMILGLLVRHFKEEFAIRFQNIAQKIAAVLFALVLI
;
A
#
# COMPACT_ATOMS: atom_id res chain seq x y z
N MET A 1 -17.49 21.17 0.68
CA MET A 1 -17.09 19.75 0.57
C MET A 1 -16.13 19.48 -0.59
N GLY A 2 -16.37 19.95 -1.83
CA GLY A 2 -15.50 19.60 -2.98
C GLY A 2 -14.02 19.98 -2.90
N TYR A 3 -13.64 21.07 -2.22
CA TYR A 3 -12.22 21.45 -2.07
C TYR A 3 -11.42 20.43 -1.24
N VAL A 4 -12.01 19.88 -0.19
CA VAL A 4 -11.35 18.89 0.66
C VAL A 4 -11.16 17.59 -0.12
N THR A 5 -12.23 17.10 -0.74
CA THR A 5 -12.21 15.81 -1.45
C THR A 5 -11.38 15.82 -2.73
N ASN A 6 -11.37 16.93 -3.48
CA ASN A 6 -10.73 16.99 -4.79
C ASN A 6 -9.29 17.52 -4.77
N ILE A 7 -8.86 18.19 -3.69
CA ILE A 7 -7.53 18.80 -3.61
C ILE A 7 -6.77 18.34 -2.37
N VAL A 8 -7.37 18.46 -1.18
CA VAL A 8 -6.68 18.12 0.07
C VAL A 8 -6.39 16.63 0.16
N LEU A 9 -7.39 15.76 -0.09
CA LEU A 9 -7.19 14.31 -0.02
C LEU A 9 -6.13 13.81 -1.02
N PRO A 10 -6.15 14.20 -2.31
CA PRO A 10 -5.14 13.73 -3.25
C PRO A 10 -3.71 14.18 -2.89
N ILE A 11 -3.54 15.42 -2.43
CA ILE A 11 -2.23 15.94 -2.04
C ILE A 11 -1.73 15.25 -0.78
N ALA A 12 -2.61 15.02 0.21
CA ALA A 12 -2.27 14.30 1.42
C ALA A 12 -1.82 12.87 1.11
N LEU A 13 -2.58 12.14 0.27
CA LEU A 13 -2.23 10.79 -0.18
C LEU A 13 -0.91 10.78 -0.93
N ALA A 14 -0.69 11.72 -1.85
CA ALA A 14 0.57 11.83 -2.57
C ALA A 14 1.76 12.03 -1.62
N PHE A 15 1.61 12.88 -0.60
CA PHE A 15 2.64 13.10 0.41
C PHE A 15 2.89 11.85 1.28
N ILE A 16 1.83 11.14 1.68
CA ILE A 16 1.96 9.87 2.43
C ILE A 16 2.75 8.84 1.61
N MET A 17 2.44 8.70 0.31
CA MET A 17 3.13 7.76 -0.58
C MET A 17 4.57 8.18 -0.87
N PHE A 18 4.84 9.48 -0.98
CA PHE A 18 6.21 10.00 -1.06
C PHE A 18 7.02 9.72 0.21
N SER A 19 6.42 9.93 1.38
CA SER A 19 7.02 9.64 2.69
C SER A 19 7.37 8.15 2.85
N LEU A 20 6.50 7.26 2.37
CA LEU A 20 6.80 5.83 2.26
C LEU A 20 8.00 5.57 1.34
N GLY A 21 8.03 6.18 0.15
CA GLY A 21 9.14 6.06 -0.80
C GLY A 21 10.49 6.49 -0.24
N LEU A 22 10.53 7.56 0.57
CA LEU A 22 11.76 8.03 1.24
C LEU A 22 12.39 7.01 2.20
N GLY A 23 11.57 6.08 2.71
CA GLY A 23 12.01 5.02 3.60
C GLY A 23 12.54 3.78 2.89
N LEU A 24 12.40 3.69 1.57
CA LEU A 24 12.82 2.55 0.77
C LEU A 24 14.26 2.73 0.28
N THR A 25 15.06 1.68 0.31
CA THR A 25 16.43 1.67 -0.20
C THR A 25 16.59 0.62 -1.30
N VAL A 26 17.48 0.87 -2.26
CA VAL A 26 17.79 -0.12 -3.33
C VAL A 26 18.35 -1.42 -2.75
N LYS A 27 19.00 -1.35 -1.57
CA LYS A 27 19.52 -2.52 -0.87
C LYS A 27 18.41 -3.46 -0.41
N ASP A 28 17.22 -2.95 -0.12
CA ASP A 28 16.07 -3.76 0.31
C ASP A 28 15.65 -4.77 -0.77
N PHE A 29 16.01 -4.51 -2.04
CA PHE A 29 15.70 -5.37 -3.18
C PHE A 29 16.73 -6.48 -3.40
N THR A 30 17.91 -6.40 -2.77
CA THR A 30 19.00 -7.35 -3.00
C THR A 30 18.69 -8.75 -2.48
N ARG A 31 17.83 -8.88 -1.45
CA ARG A 31 17.45 -10.17 -0.86
C ARG A 31 16.70 -11.08 -1.81
N LEU A 32 15.95 -10.51 -2.78
CA LEU A 32 15.31 -11.25 -3.87
C LEU A 32 16.31 -12.16 -4.60
N VAL A 33 17.55 -11.69 -4.75
CA VAL A 33 18.61 -12.41 -5.48
C VAL A 33 19.30 -13.44 -4.58
N TYR A 34 19.56 -13.10 -3.30
CA TYR A 34 20.36 -13.94 -2.41
C TYR A 34 19.56 -15.01 -1.66
N GLN A 35 18.27 -14.79 -1.40
CA GLN A 35 17.39 -15.73 -0.70
C GLN A 35 16.00 -15.79 -1.36
N PRO A 36 15.92 -16.32 -2.59
CA PRO A 36 14.69 -16.27 -3.38
C PRO A 36 13.56 -17.12 -2.78
N LYS A 37 13.86 -18.26 -2.15
CA LYS A 37 12.83 -19.18 -1.64
C LYS A 37 11.96 -18.52 -0.57
N ASP A 38 12.59 -18.04 0.50
CA ASP A 38 11.88 -17.44 1.64
C ASP A 38 11.15 -16.16 1.23
N PHE A 39 11.79 -15.36 0.37
CA PHE A 39 11.20 -14.16 -0.20
C PHE A 39 9.96 -14.47 -1.05
N THR A 40 10.04 -15.42 -1.98
CA THR A 40 8.92 -15.77 -2.86
C THR A 40 7.74 -16.34 -2.07
N VAL A 41 7.99 -17.14 -1.04
CA VAL A 41 6.92 -17.63 -0.15
C VAL A 41 6.25 -16.45 0.55
N GLY A 42 7.01 -15.55 1.17
CA GLY A 42 6.43 -14.37 1.83
C GLY A 42 5.64 -13.47 0.87
N LEU A 43 6.17 -13.25 -0.34
CA LEU A 43 5.50 -12.45 -1.38
C LEU A 43 4.18 -13.09 -1.81
N PHE A 44 4.18 -14.41 -2.05
CA PHE A 44 2.98 -15.15 -2.44
C PHE A 44 1.92 -15.12 -1.33
N MET A 45 2.33 -15.27 -0.08
CA MET A 45 1.42 -15.18 1.07
C MET A 45 0.76 -13.79 1.15
N GLN A 46 1.51 -12.72 0.94
CA GLN A 46 0.99 -11.35 1.06
C GLN A 46 0.12 -10.94 -0.14
N ILE A 47 0.52 -11.29 -1.37
CA ILE A 47 -0.17 -10.81 -2.58
C ILE A 47 -1.34 -11.70 -2.98
N ILE A 48 -1.28 -13.00 -2.68
CA ILE A 48 -2.29 -13.97 -3.13
C ILE A 48 -3.09 -14.49 -1.96
N ILE A 49 -2.44 -15.09 -0.97
CA ILE A 49 -3.15 -15.78 0.11
C ILE A 49 -3.93 -14.81 0.99
N LEU A 50 -3.34 -13.67 1.38
CA LEU A 50 -4.02 -12.70 2.25
C LEU A 50 -5.29 -12.09 1.60
N PRO A 51 -5.28 -11.64 0.32
CA PRO A 51 -6.52 -11.25 -0.36
C PRO A 51 -7.55 -12.37 -0.50
N LEU A 52 -7.12 -13.63 -0.72
CA LEU A 52 -8.04 -14.77 -0.76
C LEU A 52 -8.70 -15.04 0.60
N VAL A 53 -7.94 -14.90 1.69
CA VAL A 53 -8.49 -14.97 3.04
C VAL A 53 -9.51 -13.85 3.27
N GLY A 54 -9.18 -12.62 2.86
CA GLY A 54 -10.11 -11.48 2.90
C GLY A 54 -11.40 -11.75 2.14
N LEU A 55 -11.29 -12.30 0.92
CA LEU A 55 -12.43 -12.66 0.10
C LEU A 55 -13.29 -13.74 0.77
N GLY A 56 -12.65 -14.76 1.35
CA GLY A 56 -13.33 -15.80 2.12
C GLY A 56 -14.13 -15.23 3.29
N LEU A 57 -13.55 -14.30 4.06
CA LEU A 57 -14.24 -13.62 5.16
C LEU A 57 -15.47 -12.85 4.66
N VAL A 58 -15.33 -12.11 3.57
CA VAL A 58 -16.42 -11.34 2.96
C VAL A 58 -17.52 -12.24 2.41
N MET A 59 -17.20 -13.42 1.89
CA MET A 59 -18.19 -14.37 1.38
C MET A 59 -18.96 -15.10 2.49
N ILE A 60 -18.32 -15.36 3.63
CA ILE A 60 -18.92 -16.10 4.75
C ILE A 60 -19.82 -15.19 5.60
N TRP A 61 -19.46 -13.91 5.73
CA TRP A 61 -20.16 -12.97 6.59
C TRP A 61 -21.08 -12.03 5.79
N PRO A 62 -22.33 -11.78 6.22
CA PRO A 62 -23.23 -10.85 5.54
C PRO A 62 -22.82 -9.39 5.81
N LEU A 63 -21.74 -8.94 5.18
CA LEU A 63 -21.24 -7.57 5.29
C LEU A 63 -21.96 -6.64 4.32
N GLN A 64 -22.09 -5.37 4.71
CA GLN A 64 -22.48 -4.32 3.77
C GLN A 64 -21.39 -4.17 2.68
N PRO A 65 -21.75 -3.89 1.41
CA PRO A 65 -20.81 -3.84 0.30
C PRO A 65 -19.63 -2.88 0.52
N GLU A 66 -19.85 -1.79 1.22
CA GLU A 66 -18.82 -0.79 1.56
C GLU A 66 -17.80 -1.36 2.55
N ILE A 67 -18.26 -2.12 3.54
CA ILE A 67 -17.40 -2.79 4.53
C ILE A 67 -16.61 -3.91 3.85
N ALA A 68 -17.27 -4.68 3.00
CA ALA A 68 -16.66 -5.73 2.21
C ALA A 68 -15.52 -5.19 1.33
N LEU A 69 -15.74 -4.06 0.65
CA LEU A 69 -14.70 -3.38 -0.11
C LEU A 69 -13.54 -2.90 0.79
N GLY A 70 -13.85 -2.34 1.96
CA GLY A 70 -12.85 -1.94 2.94
C GLY A 70 -11.95 -3.11 3.40
N VAL A 71 -12.55 -4.27 3.69
CA VAL A 71 -11.80 -5.49 4.04
C VAL A 71 -10.86 -5.91 2.91
N MET A 72 -11.33 -5.89 1.67
CA MET A 72 -10.50 -6.23 0.52
C MET A 72 -9.35 -5.24 0.30
N ILE A 73 -9.58 -3.94 0.51
CA ILE A 73 -8.52 -2.92 0.45
C ILE A 73 -7.47 -3.17 1.52
N ILE A 74 -7.88 -3.49 2.76
CA ILE A 74 -6.95 -3.79 3.85
C ILE A 74 -6.16 -5.06 3.55
N ALA A 75 -6.80 -6.10 3.01
CA ALA A 75 -6.12 -7.35 2.64
C ALA A 75 -5.12 -7.17 1.48
N ALA A 76 -5.37 -6.19 0.61
CA ALA A 76 -4.46 -5.82 -0.49
C ALA A 76 -3.31 -4.90 -0.07
N ALA A 77 -3.42 -4.26 1.11
CA ALA A 77 -2.46 -3.27 1.56
C ALA A 77 -1.11 -3.92 1.93
N PRO A 78 0.01 -3.23 1.71
CA PRO A 78 1.31 -3.71 2.14
C PRO A 78 1.42 -3.74 3.66
N GLY A 79 2.35 -4.53 4.19
CA GLY A 79 2.75 -4.45 5.59
C GLY A 79 3.29 -3.07 5.96
N GLY A 80 3.21 -2.72 7.25
CA GLY A 80 3.74 -1.45 7.78
C GLY A 80 5.04 -1.65 8.56
N VAL A 81 5.72 -0.55 8.90
CA VAL A 81 7.01 -0.56 9.63
C VAL A 81 6.95 -1.31 10.97
N THR A 82 5.76 -1.37 11.58
CA THR A 82 5.50 -2.15 12.80
C THR A 82 5.78 -3.65 12.63
N SER A 83 5.56 -4.24 11.45
CA SER A 83 5.88 -5.66 11.21
C SER A 83 7.36 -5.95 11.38
N ASN A 84 8.24 -5.00 11.00
CA ASN A 84 9.69 -5.13 11.16
C ASN A 84 10.08 -5.18 12.65
N LEU A 85 9.42 -4.35 13.49
CA LEU A 85 9.62 -4.36 14.94
C LEU A 85 9.14 -5.66 15.58
N LEU A 86 7.95 -6.13 15.19
CA LEU A 86 7.39 -7.40 15.69
C LEU A 86 8.25 -8.60 15.27
N THR A 87 8.78 -8.59 14.04
CA THR A 87 9.72 -9.61 13.57
C THR A 87 10.99 -9.63 14.42
N SER A 88 11.53 -8.45 14.77
CA SER A 88 12.69 -8.34 15.66
C SER A 88 12.42 -8.92 17.05
N TYR A 89 11.28 -8.59 17.65
CA TYR A 89 10.88 -9.15 18.95
C TYR A 89 10.63 -10.66 18.91
N GLY A 90 10.12 -11.16 17.79
CA GLY A 90 9.97 -12.58 17.52
C GLY A 90 11.28 -13.30 17.18
N ARG A 91 12.43 -12.60 17.17
CA ARG A 91 13.74 -13.13 16.72
C ARG A 91 13.71 -13.69 15.29
N GLY A 92 12.84 -13.14 14.44
CA GLY A 92 12.75 -13.48 13.02
C GLY A 92 13.76 -12.73 12.16
N ASP A 93 13.74 -13.00 10.85
CA ASP A 93 14.59 -12.29 9.88
C ASP A 93 14.01 -10.89 9.57
N VAL A 94 14.50 -9.89 10.30
CA VAL A 94 14.12 -8.47 10.13
C VAL A 94 14.47 -7.96 8.73
N ALA A 95 15.58 -8.43 8.15
CA ALA A 95 15.97 -8.02 6.81
C ALA A 95 14.97 -8.53 5.76
N LEU A 96 14.52 -9.78 5.90
CA LEU A 96 13.45 -10.33 5.06
C LEU A 96 12.14 -9.54 5.21
N SER A 97 11.75 -9.18 6.44
CA SER A 97 10.54 -8.37 6.68
C SER A 97 10.62 -6.99 6.01
N ILE A 98 11.78 -6.32 6.10
CA ILE A 98 12.01 -5.03 5.45
C ILE A 98 11.94 -5.16 3.94
N SER A 99 12.62 -6.16 3.36
CA SER A 99 12.59 -6.46 1.93
C SER A 99 11.18 -6.75 1.42
N LEU A 100 10.40 -7.58 2.12
CA LEU A 100 9.01 -7.87 1.77
C LEU A 100 8.16 -6.60 1.83
N THR A 101 8.28 -5.82 2.90
CA THR A 101 7.54 -4.56 3.06
C THR A 101 7.85 -3.60 1.91
N ALA A 102 9.12 -3.44 1.54
CA ALA A 102 9.54 -2.57 0.45
C ALA A 102 8.97 -3.03 -0.91
N ILE A 103 9.14 -4.31 -1.24
CA ILE A 103 8.70 -4.86 -2.53
C ILE A 103 7.18 -4.86 -2.63
N VAL A 104 6.48 -5.31 -1.59
CA VAL A 104 5.01 -5.33 -1.59
C VAL A 104 4.47 -3.91 -1.64
N SER A 105 5.10 -2.93 -0.97
CA SER A 105 4.69 -1.51 -1.08
C SER A 105 4.74 -1.02 -2.53
N LEU A 106 5.80 -1.39 -3.27
CA LEU A 106 5.91 -1.06 -4.68
C LEU A 106 4.90 -1.82 -5.54
N LEU A 107 4.67 -3.12 -5.27
CA LEU A 107 3.68 -3.91 -6.00
C LEU A 107 2.23 -3.47 -5.70
N SER A 108 1.98 -2.91 -4.51
CA SER A 108 0.68 -2.42 -4.06
C SER A 108 0.10 -1.33 -4.94
N VAL A 109 0.96 -0.56 -5.58
CA VAL A 109 0.63 0.37 -6.65
C VAL A 109 -0.27 -0.26 -7.73
N ILE A 110 -0.06 -1.54 -8.04
CA ILE A 110 -0.78 -2.28 -9.07
C ILE A 110 -1.81 -3.22 -8.43
N THR A 111 -1.45 -3.90 -7.36
CA THR A 111 -2.33 -4.92 -6.75
C THR A 111 -3.53 -4.31 -6.05
N ILE A 112 -3.39 -3.16 -5.37
CA ILE A 112 -4.54 -2.52 -4.70
C ILE A 112 -5.60 -2.08 -5.72
N PRO A 113 -5.28 -1.31 -6.78
CA PRO A 113 -6.28 -0.98 -7.80
C PRO A 113 -6.96 -2.21 -8.41
N ALA A 114 -6.18 -3.26 -8.71
CA ALA A 114 -6.72 -4.49 -9.28
C ALA A 114 -7.71 -5.18 -8.33
N ILE A 115 -7.38 -5.28 -7.04
CA ILE A 115 -8.26 -5.87 -6.02
C ILE A 115 -9.49 -4.99 -5.80
N VAL A 116 -9.35 -3.65 -5.78
CA VAL A 116 -10.49 -2.72 -5.67
C VAL A 116 -11.45 -2.91 -6.83
N VAL A 117 -10.94 -2.94 -8.06
CA VAL A 117 -11.76 -3.14 -9.26
C VAL A 117 -12.48 -4.49 -9.21
N TYR A 118 -11.75 -5.56 -8.89
CA TYR A 118 -12.33 -6.90 -8.80
C TYR A 118 -13.42 -6.97 -7.73
N SER A 119 -13.12 -6.45 -6.54
CA SER A 119 -14.03 -6.42 -5.38
C SER A 119 -15.28 -5.60 -5.69
N TYR A 120 -15.10 -4.45 -6.34
CA TYR A 120 -16.21 -3.59 -6.74
C TYR A 120 -17.16 -4.31 -7.71
N GLN A 121 -16.63 -4.95 -8.76
CA GLN A 121 -17.42 -5.69 -9.74
C GLN A 121 -18.20 -6.86 -9.14
N HIS A 122 -17.57 -7.61 -8.23
CA HIS A 122 -18.13 -8.87 -7.73
C HIS A 122 -18.92 -8.73 -6.42
N LEU A 123 -18.65 -7.71 -5.60
CA LEU A 123 -19.26 -7.56 -4.27
C LEU A 123 -20.33 -6.46 -4.21
N ILE A 124 -20.18 -5.38 -4.97
CA ILE A 124 -21.13 -4.25 -4.96
C ILE A 124 -22.18 -4.39 -6.08
N GLY A 125 -21.85 -5.12 -7.14
CA GLY A 125 -22.73 -5.36 -8.27
C GLY A 125 -22.90 -4.12 -9.18
N ASN A 126 -23.24 -4.36 -10.45
CA ASN A 126 -23.39 -3.34 -11.50
C ASN A 126 -24.54 -2.33 -11.27
N SER A 127 -25.20 -2.35 -10.11
CA SER A 127 -26.53 -1.73 -9.92
C SER A 127 -26.55 -0.36 -9.27
N GLN A 128 -25.42 0.24 -8.84
CA GLN A 128 -25.50 1.52 -8.11
C GLN A 128 -24.61 2.68 -8.53
N LEU A 129 -23.63 2.54 -9.44
CA LEU A 129 -22.93 3.72 -9.95
C LEU A 129 -22.69 3.53 -11.45
N GLY A 130 -23.05 4.55 -12.23
CA GLY A 130 -22.94 4.59 -13.69
C GLY A 130 -21.51 4.34 -14.19
N GLU A 131 -21.33 4.37 -15.51
CA GLU A 131 -20.09 4.06 -16.27
C GLU A 131 -18.78 4.63 -15.67
N VAL A 132 -18.34 4.14 -14.53
CA VAL A 132 -17.02 4.39 -14.00
C VAL A 132 -16.11 3.52 -14.84
N SER A 133 -15.42 4.15 -15.77
CA SER A 133 -14.30 3.53 -16.49
C SER A 133 -13.33 2.99 -15.45
N ILE A 134 -13.40 1.68 -15.23
CA ILE A 134 -12.52 0.91 -14.36
C ILE A 134 -11.06 1.21 -14.69
N GLY A 135 -10.74 1.33 -15.98
CA GLY A 135 -9.41 1.72 -16.44
C GLY A 135 -9.02 3.14 -16.01
N GLY A 136 -9.96 4.09 -16.06
CA GLY A 136 -9.72 5.47 -15.61
C GLY A 136 -9.53 5.58 -14.10
N LEU A 137 -10.28 4.81 -13.31
CA LEU A 137 -10.08 4.73 -11.86
C LEU A 137 -8.73 4.10 -11.52
N ALA A 138 -8.41 2.97 -12.15
CA ALA A 138 -7.13 2.29 -11.97
C ALA A 138 -5.95 3.19 -12.35
N LEU A 139 -6.02 3.90 -13.48
CA LEU A 139 -4.97 4.82 -13.92
C LEU A 139 -4.80 6.00 -12.94
N LYS A 140 -5.89 6.57 -12.43
CA LYS A 140 -5.83 7.65 -11.43
C LYS A 140 -5.18 7.18 -10.13
N VAL A 141 -5.60 6.03 -9.60
CA VAL A 141 -5.02 5.47 -8.36
C VAL A 141 -3.57 5.07 -8.59
N PHE A 142 -3.24 4.52 -9.76
CA PHE A 142 -1.86 4.25 -10.13
C PHE A 142 -1.05 5.55 -10.10
N MET A 143 -1.45 6.59 -10.82
CA MET A 143 -0.67 7.85 -10.85
C MET A 143 -0.47 8.47 -9.47
N ILE A 144 -1.50 8.49 -8.62
CA ILE A 144 -1.42 9.12 -7.29
C ILE A 144 -0.55 8.34 -6.30
N VAL A 145 -0.39 7.03 -6.49
CA VAL A 145 0.43 6.18 -5.61
C VAL A 145 1.84 6.01 -6.19
N THR A 146 1.96 5.62 -7.46
CA THR A 146 3.25 5.30 -8.11
C THR A 146 4.18 6.49 -8.15
N ILE A 147 3.68 7.63 -8.66
CA ILE A 147 4.54 8.77 -8.99
C ILE A 147 5.20 9.31 -7.71
N PRO A 148 4.45 9.61 -6.62
CA PRO A 148 5.07 10.13 -5.41
C PRO A 148 5.98 9.10 -4.74
N MET A 149 5.63 7.82 -4.76
CA MET A 149 6.47 6.76 -4.19
C MET A 149 7.82 6.64 -4.91
N ILE A 150 7.81 6.60 -6.25
CA ILE A 150 9.05 6.58 -7.04
C ILE A 150 9.87 7.85 -6.78
N LEU A 151 9.23 9.02 -6.72
CA LEU A 151 9.95 10.27 -6.37
C LEU A 151 10.60 10.19 -4.99
N GLY A 152 9.92 9.63 -4.00
CA GLY A 152 10.49 9.41 -2.66
C GLY A 152 11.71 8.48 -2.70
N LEU A 153 11.61 7.37 -3.43
CA LEU A 153 12.71 6.43 -3.62
C LEU A 153 13.91 7.08 -4.35
N LEU A 154 13.65 7.89 -5.39
CA LEU A 154 14.70 8.61 -6.11
C LEU A 154 15.40 9.64 -5.20
N VAL A 155 14.64 10.38 -4.38
CA VAL A 155 15.22 11.30 -3.40
C VAL A 155 16.07 10.53 -2.39
N ARG A 156 15.61 9.36 -1.93
CA ARG A 156 16.38 8.49 -1.04
C ARG A 156 17.65 7.97 -1.69
N HIS A 157 17.61 7.64 -2.99
CA HIS A 157 18.76 7.15 -3.73
C HIS A 157 19.82 8.24 -3.99
N PHE A 158 19.41 9.44 -4.43
CA PHE A 158 20.34 10.50 -4.81
C PHE A 158 20.78 11.40 -3.65
N LYS A 159 19.97 11.51 -2.58
CA LYS A 159 20.22 12.40 -1.44
C LYS A 159 19.95 11.69 -0.12
N GLU A 160 20.65 10.58 0.11
CA GLU A 160 20.42 9.68 1.25
C GLU A 160 20.43 10.40 2.61
N GLU A 161 21.43 11.24 2.90
CA GLU A 161 21.51 11.97 4.18
C GLU A 161 20.31 12.90 4.42
N PHE A 162 19.88 13.62 3.38
CA PHE A 162 18.70 14.48 3.45
C PHE A 162 17.44 13.64 3.68
N ALA A 163 17.29 12.56 2.92
CA ALA A 163 16.15 11.68 3.00
C ALA A 163 16.01 11.06 4.39
N ILE A 164 17.10 10.58 5.00
CA ILE A 164 17.10 10.03 6.37
C ILE A 164 16.66 11.08 7.40
N ARG A 165 17.20 12.30 7.31
CA ARG A 165 16.84 13.38 8.24
C ARG A 165 15.38 13.80 8.08
N PHE A 166 14.93 13.93 6.83
CA PHE A 166 13.56 14.37 6.53
C PHE A 166 12.52 13.28 6.77
N GLN A 167 12.87 12.00 6.61
CA GLN A 167 11.96 10.86 6.76
C GLN A 167 11.22 10.87 8.10
N ASN A 168 11.91 11.14 9.21
CA ASN A 168 11.27 11.18 10.54
C ASN A 168 10.19 12.27 10.63
N ILE A 169 10.43 13.43 10.01
CA ILE A 169 9.48 14.54 9.97
C ILE A 169 8.34 14.20 9.00
N ALA A 170 8.67 13.70 7.81
CA ALA A 170 7.73 13.30 6.78
C ALA A 170 6.78 12.19 7.27
N GLN A 171 7.25 11.24 8.07
CA GLN A 171 6.41 10.20 8.67
C GLN A 171 5.43 10.77 9.70
N LYS A 172 5.86 11.72 10.54
CA LYS A 172 4.96 12.40 11.49
C LYS A 172 3.89 13.20 10.76
N ILE A 173 4.28 13.96 9.73
CA ILE A 173 3.32 14.71 8.89
C ILE A 173 2.35 13.74 8.20
N ALA A 174 2.86 12.64 7.62
CA ALA A 174 2.04 11.62 6.99
C ALA A 174 1.03 10.99 7.96
N ALA A 175 1.42 10.72 9.21
CA ALA A 175 0.53 10.21 10.23
C ALA A 175 -0.58 11.21 10.60
N VAL A 176 -0.26 12.49 10.74
CA VAL A 176 -1.26 13.56 10.99
C VAL A 176 -2.21 13.71 9.81
N LEU A 177 -1.67 13.72 8.59
CA LEU A 177 -2.49 13.76 7.36
C LEU A 177 -3.42 12.55 7.27
N PHE A 178 -2.92 11.35 7.57
CA PHE A 178 -3.74 10.14 7.59
C PHE A 178 -4.87 10.22 8.62
N ALA A 179 -4.59 10.70 9.84
CA ALA A 179 -5.61 10.92 10.85
C ALA A 179 -6.67 11.94 10.40
N LEU A 180 -6.26 13.04 9.75
CA LEU A 180 -7.17 14.05 9.19
C LEU A 180 -8.01 13.53 8.02
N VAL A 181 -7.51 12.57 7.25
CA VAL A 181 -8.24 11.93 6.14
C VAL A 181 -9.33 10.98 6.66
N LEU A 182 -9.13 10.40 7.85
CA LEU A 182 -10.05 9.44 8.47
C LEU A 182 -11.21 10.08 9.24
N ILE A 183 -11.09 11.36 9.63
CA ILE A 183 -12.08 12.13 10.40
C ILE A 183 -12.95 12.94 9.43
#